data_AF-A0A930MAA9-F1
#
_entry.id   AF-A0A930MAA9-F1
#
_cell.length_a   1.000
_cell.length_b   1.000
_cell.length_c   1.000
_cell.angle_alpha   90.00
_cell.angle_beta   90.00
_cell.angle_gamma   90.00
#
_symmetry.space_group_name_H-M   'P 1'
#
loop_
_entity.id
_entity.type
_entity.pdbx_description
1 polymer ?
#
loop_
_entity_poly.entity_id
_entity_poly.type
_entity_poly.pdbx_seq_one_letter_code
_entity_poly.pdbx_strand_id
1 'polypeptide(L)' 'MTMFFDSHIHTSFSADSEMRAEEALARAEEQGIGLVFTEHLDYDYPSAGKE' A
#
# COMPACT_ATOMS: atom_id res chain seq x y z
N MET A 1 -12.60 5.69 -22.48
CA MET A 1 -11.21 5.42 -22.07
C MET A 1 -11.27 4.63 -20.78
N THR A 2 -10.68 3.43 -20.71
CA THR A 2 -10.66 2.64 -19.48
C THR A 2 -9.40 3.03 -18.70
N MET A 3 -9.55 3.41 -17.43
CA MET A 3 -8.43 3.64 -16.51
C MET A 3 -8.20 2.34 -15.73
N PHE A 4 -6.95 1.87 -15.66
CA PHE A 4 -6.60 0.73 -14.80
C PHE A 4 -6.36 1.19 -13.37
N PHE A 5 -6.60 0.29 -12.42
CA PHE A 5 -6.43 0.55 -10.99
C PHE A 5 -5.69 -0.62 -10.36
N ASP A 6 -4.68 -0.31 -9.57
CA ASP A 6 -4.12 -1.27 -8.62
C ASP A 6 -4.87 -1.14 -7.29
N SER A 7 -5.68 -2.14 -6.96
CA SER A 7 -6.57 -2.10 -5.81
C SER A 7 -5.93 -2.65 -4.52
N HIS A 8 -4.68 -3.10 -4.55
CA HIS A 8 -4.06 -3.76 -3.41
C HIS A 8 -2.54 -3.57 -3.39
N ILE A 9 -2.09 -2.53 -2.71
CA ILE A 9 -0.66 -2.24 -2.55
C ILE A 9 -0.32 -1.86 -1.11
N HIS A 10 0.93 -2.15 -0.75
CA HIS A 10 1.49 -1.90 0.58
C HIS A 10 2.68 -0.96 0.47
N THR A 11 2.77 0.01 1.36
CA THR A 11 3.93 0.89 1.51
C THR A 11 4.78 0.45 2.70
N SER A 12 5.84 1.19 2.99
CA SER A 12 6.71 1.03 4.16
C SER A 12 5.99 1.20 5.50
N PHE A 13 4.68 1.47 5.48
CA PHE A 13 3.83 1.44 6.65
C PHE A 13 3.38 0.01 7.00
N SER A 14 3.31 -0.90 6.02
CA SER A 14 3.19 -2.34 6.25
C SER A 14 4.56 -2.97 6.51
N ALA A 15 4.62 -3.92 7.44
CA ALA A 15 5.89 -4.58 7.81
C ALA A 15 6.50 -5.47 6.71
N ASP A 16 5.76 -5.72 5.61
CA ASP A 16 6.16 -6.58 4.50
C ASP A 16 6.58 -5.80 3.24
N SER A 17 6.65 -4.47 3.29
CA SER A 17 7.02 -3.63 2.15
C SER A 17 8.02 -2.55 2.55
N GLU A 18 8.89 -2.19 1.61
CA GLU A 18 9.86 -1.08 1.74
C GLU A 18 9.47 0.11 0.83
N MET A 19 8.40 -0.01 0.04
CA MET A 19 8.00 1.01 -0.94
C MET A 19 7.48 2.26 -0.23
N ARG A 20 8.02 3.43 -0.53
CA ARG A 20 7.47 4.66 0.03
C ARG A 20 6.18 5.08 -0.68
N ALA A 21 5.24 5.68 0.04
CA ALA A 21 3.99 6.16 -0.54
C ALA A 21 4.21 7.16 -1.69
N GLU A 22 5.24 8.02 -1.59
CA GLU A 22 5.58 8.98 -2.64
C GLU A 22 6.11 8.30 -3.90
N GLU A 23 6.84 7.19 -3.74
CA GLU A 23 7.32 6.38 -4.86
C GLU A 23 6.14 5.68 -5.56
N ALA A 24 5.20 5.14 -4.79
CA ALA A 24 3.98 4.52 -5.33
C ALA A 24 3.17 5.52 -6.18
N LEU A 25 2.98 6.74 -5.67
CA LEU A 25 2.27 7.81 -6.38
C LEU A 25 2.98 8.20 -7.69
N ALA A 26 4.30 8.42 -7.64
CA ALA A 26 5.08 8.78 -8.83
C ALA A 26 5.00 7.69 -9.92
N ARG A 27 5.04 6.41 -9.52
CA ARG A 27 4.92 5.28 -10.47
C ARG A 27 3.52 5.13 -11.03
N ALA A 28 2.48 5.44 -10.28
CA ALA A 28 1.11 5.39 -10.77
C ALA A 28 0.82 6.50 -11.77
N GLU A 29 1.35 7.71 -11.52
CA GLU A 29 1.29 8.83 -12.45
C GLU A 29 2.01 8.49 -13.77
N GLU A 30 3.24 7.95 -13.69
CA GLU A 30 4.02 7.51 -14.86
C GLU A 30 3.26 6.47 -15.70
N GLN A 31 2.52 5.57 -15.05
CA GLN A 31 1.76 4.51 -15.70
C GLN A 31 0.33 4.91 -16.11
N GLY A 32 -0.15 6.07 -15.67
CA GLY A 32 -1.54 6.50 -15.89
C GLY A 32 -2.58 5.61 -15.22
N ILE A 33 -2.25 5.03 -14.06
CA ILE A 33 -3.16 4.17 -13.26
C ILE A 33 -3.54 4.85 -11.95
N GLY A 34 -4.66 4.44 -11.37
CA GLY A 34 -4.99 4.79 -9.98
C GLY A 34 -4.55 3.71 -9.00
N LEU A 35 -4.55 4.03 -7.71
CA LEU A 35 -4.15 3.09 -6.66
C LEU A 35 -4.92 3.24 -5.35
N VAL A 36 -4.97 2.14 -4.59
CA VAL A 36 -5.53 2.06 -3.22
C VAL A 36 -4.48 1.44 -2.30
N PHE A 37 -4.06 2.17 -1.27
CA PHE A 37 -3.21 1.61 -0.21
C PHE A 37 -4.03 0.69 0.71
N THR A 38 -3.56 -0.53 0.92
CA THR A 38 -4.23 -1.59 1.70
C THR A 38 -3.31 -2.13 2.78
N GLU A 39 -2.80 -1.23 3.62
CA GLU A 39 -1.74 -1.54 4.58
C GLU A 39 -2.09 -2.63 5.60
N HIS A 40 -1.09 -3.39 6.03
CA HIS A 40 -1.15 -4.30 7.17
C HIS A 40 -1.02 -3.51 8.48
N LEU A 41 -2.06 -2.76 8.82
CA LEU A 41 -2.21 -2.12 10.12
C LEU A 41 -3.54 -2.52 10.74
N ASP A 42 -3.48 -3.54 11.59
CA ASP A 42 -4.62 -3.98 12.36
C ASP A 42 -4.38 -3.62 13.84
N TYR A 43 -4.97 -2.49 14.25
CA TYR A 43 -4.89 -1.99 15.64
C TYR A 43 -5.56 -2.94 16.65
N ASP A 44 -6.53 -3.72 16.19
CA ASP A 44 -7.28 -4.68 17.00
C ASP A 44 -6.75 -6.09 16.81
N TYR A 45 -5.65 -6.28 16.05
CA TYR A 45 -4.97 -7.56 15.96
C TYR A 45 -4.57 -7.94 17.38
N PRO A 46 -5.17 -9.00 17.95
CA PRO A 46 -4.92 -9.36 19.33
C PRO A 46 -3.44 -9.69 19.39
N SER A 47 -2.69 -8.82 20.07
CA SER A 47 -1.24 -8.92 20.26
C SER A 47 -0.86 -10.39 20.31
N ALA A 48 -0.17 -10.90 19.28
CA ALA A 48 0.54 -12.15 19.46
C ALA A 48 1.39 -11.92 20.71
N GLY A 49 1.08 -12.67 21.78
CA GLY A 49 1.55 -12.32 23.11
C GLY A 49 3.04 -12.00 23.11
N LYS A 50 3.36 -10.79 23.56
CA LYS A 50 4.70 -10.19 23.66
C LYS A 50 5.40 -9.92 22.32
N GLU A 51 5.64 -8.62 22.09
CA GLU A 51 6.93 -8.20 21.52
C GLU A 51 8.07 -8.41 22.54
#